data_AF-A0AAW7ANN9-F1
#
_entry.id   AF-A0AAW7ANN9-F1
#
_cell.length_a   1.000
_cell.length_b   1.000
_cell.length_c   1.000
_cell.angle_alpha   90.00
_cell.angle_beta   90.00
_cell.angle_gamma   90.00
#
_symmetry.space_group_name_H-M   'P 1'
#
loop_
_entity.id
_entity.type
_entity.pdbx_description
1 polymer ?
#
loop_
_entity_poly.entity_id
_entity_poly.type
_entity_poly.pdbx_seq_one_letter_code
_entity_poly.pdbx_strand_id
1 'polypeptide(L)'
;MTHEQKPESAEFRTRGEQIDALAKEIGPEHIFYMLAASRRQEITERASSHIAEAEARGAAEQRRKYAERAEPVKWQRQNPGHGWIDTAEEDLPFYKERGFPVRPLYDRPANVATGLDISAIIRAVCELPDRSSPEDQPDMVLVTPDELRLILETAQPANVTALEDRVKELEGALSYLEDEALRFADMYPQSSDMRNSFGVFASKIKAHAAAIREGGEHG
;
A
#
# COMPACT_ATOMS: atom_id res chain seq x y z
N MET A 1 -5.26 -43.95 -25.90
CA MET A 1 -4.59 -43.62 -24.62
C MET A 1 -3.57 -42.54 -24.94
N THR A 2 -4.00 -41.29 -24.96
CA THR A 2 -3.13 -40.14 -25.18
C THR A 2 -2.87 -39.52 -23.82
N HIS A 3 -1.60 -39.50 -23.44
CA HIS A 3 -1.13 -38.95 -22.18
C HIS A 3 -1.31 -37.43 -22.23
N GLU A 4 -2.30 -36.90 -21.50
CA GLU A 4 -2.38 -35.47 -21.22
C GLU A 4 -1.20 -35.11 -20.31
N GLN A 5 -0.24 -34.38 -20.86
CA GLN A 5 0.73 -33.63 -20.06
C GLN A 5 0.05 -32.36 -19.58
N LYS A 6 -0.12 -32.23 -18.27
CA LYS A 6 -0.52 -30.97 -17.62
C LYS A 6 0.54 -29.90 -17.88
N PRO A 7 0.16 -28.66 -18.21
CA PRO A 7 1.11 -27.56 -18.32
C PRO A 7 1.73 -27.29 -16.94
N GLU A 8 3.06 -27.24 -16.90
CA GLU A 8 3.83 -26.82 -15.73
C GLU A 8 3.45 -25.36 -15.42
N SER A 9 2.77 -25.17 -14.30
CA SER A 9 2.42 -23.85 -13.77
C SER A 9 3.65 -22.95 -13.75
N ALA A 10 3.52 -21.69 -14.19
CA ALA A 10 4.50 -20.66 -13.93
C ALA A 10 4.65 -20.50 -12.40
N GLU A 11 5.58 -21.25 -11.81
CA GLU A 11 5.88 -21.20 -10.39
C GLU A 11 6.51 -19.85 -10.09
N PHE A 12 5.67 -18.90 -9.66
CA PHE A 12 6.14 -17.66 -9.08
C PHE A 12 7.01 -18.01 -7.88
N ARG A 13 8.32 -17.77 -8.00
CA ARG A 13 9.25 -18.00 -6.91
C ARG A 13 8.80 -17.20 -5.70
N THR A 14 8.47 -17.90 -4.63
CA THR A 14 8.21 -17.33 -3.32
C THR A 14 9.42 -16.51 -2.86
N ARG A 15 9.21 -15.57 -1.94
CA ARG A 15 10.31 -14.77 -1.37
C ARG A 15 11.41 -15.66 -0.79
N GLY A 16 11.05 -16.80 -0.19
CA GLY A 16 12.00 -17.80 0.29
C GLY A 16 12.84 -18.39 -0.83
N GLU A 17 12.23 -18.78 -1.94
CA GLU A 17 12.94 -19.32 -3.11
C GLU A 17 13.84 -18.29 -3.81
N GLN A 18 13.45 -17.01 -3.80
CA GLN A 18 14.31 -15.93 -4.29
C GLN A 18 15.54 -15.73 -3.40
N ILE A 19 15.35 -15.74 -2.08
CA ILE A 19 16.45 -15.68 -1.10
C ILE A 19 17.37 -16.89 -1.27
N ASP A 20 16.81 -18.09 -1.41
CA ASP A 20 17.58 -19.32 -1.56
C ASP A 20 18.35 -19.36 -2.89
N ALA A 21 17.74 -18.89 -3.99
CA ALA A 21 18.42 -18.77 -5.28
C ALA A 21 19.59 -17.78 -5.19
N LEU A 22 19.36 -16.60 -4.62
CA LEU A 22 20.40 -15.58 -4.47
C LEU A 22 21.48 -16.01 -3.47
N ALA A 23 21.12 -16.73 -2.40
CA ALA A 23 22.08 -17.28 -1.44
C ALA A 23 23.00 -18.32 -2.10
N LYS A 24 22.47 -19.14 -3.02
CA LYS A 24 23.27 -20.08 -3.82
C LYS A 24 24.22 -19.38 -4.79
N GLU A 25 23.81 -18.23 -5.34
CA GLU A 25 24.63 -17.42 -6.25
C GLU A 25 25.73 -16.63 -5.51
N ILE A 26 25.43 -16.15 -4.29
CA ILE A 26 26.41 -15.45 -3.44
C ILE A 26 27.43 -16.44 -2.83
N GLY A 27 27.00 -17.67 -2.53
CA GLY A 27 27.87 -18.76 -2.08
C GLY A 27 28.52 -19.51 -3.25
N PRO A 28 29.57 -20.31 -3.01
CA PRO A 28 30.03 -21.26 -4.02
C PRO A 28 28.97 -22.35 -4.23
N GLU A 29 28.32 -22.35 -5.40
CA GLU A 29 27.15 -23.18 -5.75
C GLU A 29 27.29 -24.66 -5.34
N HIS A 30 28.48 -25.23 -5.47
CA HIS A 30 28.72 -26.65 -5.18
C HIS A 30 28.93 -27.00 -3.71
N ILE A 31 29.12 -26.01 -2.82
CA ILE A 31 29.47 -26.24 -1.41
C ILE A 31 28.44 -25.62 -0.46
N PHE A 32 27.49 -24.82 -0.95
CA PHE A 32 26.49 -24.14 -0.11
C PHE A 32 25.83 -25.09 0.92
N TYR A 33 25.39 -26.27 0.47
CA TYR A 33 24.79 -27.29 1.35
C TYR A 33 25.80 -28.02 2.25
N MET A 34 27.08 -28.02 1.89
CA MET A 34 28.18 -28.58 2.68
C MET A 34 28.76 -27.58 3.71
N LEU A 35 28.38 -26.31 3.65
CA LEU A 35 28.79 -25.32 4.65
C LEU A 35 28.19 -25.65 6.04
N ALA A 36 28.85 -25.21 7.10
CA ALA A 36 28.27 -25.26 8.45
C ALA A 36 26.94 -24.45 8.48
N ALA A 37 25.99 -24.88 9.32
CA ALA A 37 24.67 -24.25 9.41
C ALA A 37 24.74 -22.73 9.67
N SER A 38 25.68 -22.30 10.53
CA SER A 38 25.93 -20.88 10.81
C SER A 38 26.35 -20.08 9.57
N ARG A 39 27.20 -20.64 8.69
CA ARG A 39 27.61 -19.98 7.44
C ARG A 39 26.49 -19.93 6.41
N ARG A 40 25.62 -20.95 6.33
CA ARG A 40 24.45 -20.89 5.45
C ARG A 40 23.49 -19.78 5.87
N GLN A 41 23.24 -19.68 7.18
CA GLN A 41 22.38 -18.63 7.73
C GLN A 41 22.92 -17.22 7.39
N GLU A 42 24.22 -16.98 7.56
CA GLU A 42 24.86 -15.70 7.21
C GLU A 42 24.66 -15.33 5.72
N ILE A 43 24.82 -16.29 4.81
CA ILE A 43 24.65 -16.07 3.37
C ILE A 43 23.18 -15.81 3.03
N THR A 44 22.24 -16.55 3.63
CA THR A 44 20.78 -16.34 3.47
C THR A 44 20.35 -14.96 3.99
N GLU A 45 20.86 -14.52 5.14
CA GLU A 45 20.59 -13.20 5.69
C GLU A 45 21.12 -12.08 4.78
N ARG A 46 22.32 -12.27 4.21
CA ARG A 46 22.89 -11.34 3.24
C ARG A 46 22.07 -11.28 1.95
N ALA A 47 21.62 -12.41 1.43
CA ALA A 47 20.73 -12.48 0.27
C ALA A 47 19.40 -11.75 0.53
N SER A 48 18.80 -11.98 1.70
CA SER A 48 17.58 -11.27 2.13
C SER A 48 17.78 -9.76 2.19
N SER A 49 18.91 -9.31 2.76
CA SER A 49 19.28 -7.89 2.82
C SER A 49 19.42 -7.26 1.42
N HIS A 50 20.08 -7.96 0.48
CA HIS A 50 20.22 -7.49 -0.89
C HIS A 50 18.88 -7.36 -1.62
N ILE A 51 17.97 -8.31 -1.43
CA ILE A 51 16.61 -8.23 -1.99
C ILE A 51 15.87 -7.03 -1.39
N ALA A 52 15.90 -6.85 -0.07
CA ALA A 52 15.26 -5.70 0.58
C ALA A 52 15.83 -4.35 0.11
N GLU A 53 17.14 -4.26 -0.10
CA GLU A 53 17.79 -3.07 -0.65
C GLU A 53 17.38 -2.81 -2.11
N ALA A 54 17.30 -3.86 -2.93
CA ALA A 54 16.83 -3.76 -4.32
C ALA A 54 15.37 -3.31 -4.39
N GLU A 55 14.49 -3.86 -3.53
CA GLU A 55 13.10 -3.43 -3.38
C GLU A 55 13.02 -1.96 -2.97
N ALA A 56 13.82 -1.53 -1.99
CA ALA A 56 13.87 -0.15 -1.53
C ALA A 56 14.35 0.81 -2.63
N ARG A 57 15.36 0.43 -3.42
CA ARG A 57 15.84 1.20 -4.58
C ARG A 57 14.79 1.28 -5.67
N GLY A 58 14.12 0.18 -5.99
CA GLY A 58 13.03 0.17 -6.97
C GLY A 58 11.87 1.09 -6.57
N ALA A 59 11.47 1.04 -5.29
CA ALA A 59 10.45 1.94 -4.75
C ALA A 59 10.90 3.41 -4.76
N ALA A 60 12.17 3.70 -4.44
CA ALA A 60 12.71 5.06 -4.48
C ALA A 60 12.79 5.60 -5.91
N GLU A 61 13.20 4.78 -6.88
CA GLU A 61 13.27 5.17 -8.29
C GLU A 61 11.88 5.37 -8.89
N GLN A 62 10.91 4.53 -8.53
CA GLN A 62 9.51 4.78 -8.89
C GLN A 62 9.03 6.12 -8.32
N ARG A 63 9.27 6.40 -7.03
CA ARG A 63 8.94 7.70 -6.43
C ARG A 63 9.60 8.86 -7.18
N ARG A 64 10.86 8.72 -7.61
CA ARG A 64 11.55 9.73 -8.44
C ARG A 64 10.85 9.93 -9.79
N LYS A 65 10.58 8.85 -10.53
CA LYS A 65 9.92 8.90 -11.85
C LYS A 65 8.50 9.48 -11.77
N TYR A 66 7.78 9.22 -10.68
CA TYR A 66 6.45 9.78 -10.45
C TYR A 66 6.48 11.25 -10.01
N ALA A 67 7.49 11.66 -9.24
CA ALA A 67 7.72 13.06 -8.87
C ALA A 67 8.10 13.95 -10.06
N GLU A 68 8.78 13.40 -11.07
CA GLU A 68 9.22 14.16 -12.26
C GLU A 68 8.08 14.63 -13.19
N ARG A 69 6.81 14.23 -12.95
CA ARG A 69 5.68 14.54 -13.88
C ARG A 69 4.38 15.03 -13.23
N ALA A 70 4.28 15.11 -11.91
CA ALA A 70 3.05 15.53 -11.24
C ALA A 70 3.34 16.68 -10.28
N GLU A 71 2.47 17.70 -10.24
CA GLU A 71 2.54 18.74 -9.23
C GLU A 71 2.17 18.14 -7.85
N PRO A 72 2.94 18.42 -6.78
CA PRO A 72 2.58 18.04 -5.43
C PRO A 72 1.23 18.65 -5.05
N VAL A 73 0.37 17.85 -4.44
CA VAL A 73 -0.92 18.34 -3.94
C VAL A 73 -0.79 18.95 -2.57
N LYS A 74 0.16 18.48 -1.76
CA LYS A 74 0.53 19.09 -0.48
C LYS A 74 2.03 18.94 -0.23
N TRP A 75 2.52 19.62 0.78
CA TRP A 75 3.87 19.44 1.29
C TRP A 75 3.84 19.06 2.77
N GLN A 76 4.85 18.32 3.21
CA GLN A 76 5.06 17.99 4.61
C GLN A 76 6.48 18.36 5.04
N ARG A 77 6.62 18.74 6.31
CA ARG A 77 7.91 18.95 6.97
C ARG A 77 8.10 17.99 8.13
N GLN A 78 9.34 17.63 8.43
CA GLN A 78 9.65 16.83 9.59
C GLN A 78 9.69 17.71 10.84
N ASN A 79 8.83 17.40 11.80
CA ASN A 79 8.79 17.99 13.12
C ASN A 79 9.42 17.00 14.13
N PRO A 80 10.40 17.43 14.96
CA PRO A 80 11.06 16.55 15.93
C PRO A 80 10.13 15.83 16.92
N GLY A 81 8.99 16.44 17.28
CA GLY A 81 8.05 15.86 18.26
C GLY A 81 6.80 15.22 17.65
N HIS A 82 6.47 15.54 16.40
CA HIS A 82 5.20 15.16 15.78
C HIS A 82 5.35 14.36 14.48
N GLY A 83 6.58 14.04 14.07
CA GLY A 83 6.83 13.37 12.79
C GLY A 83 6.53 14.29 11.62
N TRP A 84 5.96 13.76 10.55
CA TRP A 84 5.64 14.54 9.34
C TRP A 84 4.33 15.29 9.50
N ILE A 85 4.37 16.61 9.36
CA ILE A 85 3.18 17.46 9.43
C ILE A 85 3.05 18.28 8.15
N ASP A 86 1.81 18.60 7.79
CA ASP A 86 1.50 19.39 6.59
C ASP A 86 2.06 20.82 6.70
N THR A 87 2.48 21.37 5.56
CA THR A 87 3.00 22.74 5.43
C THR A 87 2.55 23.33 4.12
N ALA A 88 2.33 24.65 4.10
CA ALA A 88 2.07 25.38 2.87
C ALA A 88 3.33 25.45 2.01
N GLU A 89 3.16 25.53 0.69
CA GLU A 89 4.27 25.60 -0.27
C GLU A 89 5.08 26.89 -0.12
N GLU A 90 4.40 28.00 0.20
CA GLU A 90 4.99 29.32 0.46
C GLU A 90 5.95 29.34 1.66
N ASP A 91 5.78 28.43 2.63
CA ASP A 91 6.65 28.34 3.81
C ASP A 91 7.88 27.44 3.58
N LEU A 92 7.96 26.73 2.45
CA LEU A 92 9.07 25.79 2.19
C LEU A 92 10.45 26.44 2.21
N PRO A 93 10.67 27.67 1.67
CA PRO A 93 11.98 28.33 1.76
C PRO A 93 12.45 28.48 3.21
N PHE A 94 11.56 28.92 4.11
CA PHE A 94 11.86 29.10 5.53
C PHE A 94 12.33 27.79 6.19
N TYR A 95 11.66 26.67 5.88
CA TYR A 95 12.02 25.37 6.46
C TYR A 95 13.31 24.81 5.86
N LYS A 96 13.50 24.95 4.54
CA LYS A 96 14.71 24.49 3.84
C LYS A 96 15.96 25.24 4.32
N GLU A 97 15.88 26.57 4.46
CA GLU A 97 17.00 27.40 4.95
C GLU A 97 17.44 27.04 6.37
N ARG A 98 16.50 26.56 7.20
CA ARG A 98 16.78 26.11 8.57
C ARG A 98 17.13 24.61 8.67
N GLY A 99 17.26 23.93 7.53
CA GLY A 99 17.65 22.52 7.47
C GLY A 99 16.56 21.54 7.91
N PHE A 100 15.28 21.95 7.93
CA PHE A 100 14.19 21.02 8.17
C PHE A 100 13.93 20.18 6.93
N PRO A 101 13.91 18.84 7.03
CA PRO A 101 13.51 17.97 5.94
C PRO A 101 12.07 18.27 5.49
N VAL A 102 11.86 18.43 4.19
CA VAL A 102 10.55 18.61 3.57
C VAL A 102 10.33 17.56 2.49
N ARG A 103 9.08 17.11 2.31
CA ARG A 103 8.68 16.15 1.28
C ARG A 103 7.38 16.56 0.60
N PRO A 104 7.24 16.38 -0.73
CA PRO A 104 5.97 16.54 -1.41
C PRO A 104 5.05 15.35 -1.12
N LEU A 105 3.75 15.62 -1.07
CA LEU A 105 2.66 14.63 -1.11
C LEU A 105 1.92 14.80 -2.44
N TYR A 106 1.77 13.70 -3.17
CA TYR A 106 1.02 13.67 -4.42
C TYR A 106 -0.37 13.05 -4.15
N ASP A 107 -1.40 13.51 -4.84
CA ASP A 107 -2.80 13.03 -4.71
C ASP A 107 -2.98 11.58 -5.14
N ARG A 108 -2.02 11.03 -5.89
CA ARG A 108 -2.09 9.62 -6.22
C ARG A 108 -1.86 8.79 -4.97
N PRO A 109 -2.76 7.86 -4.64
CA PRO A 109 -2.57 7.03 -3.46
C PRO A 109 -1.27 6.25 -3.68
N ALA A 110 -0.35 6.40 -2.74
CA ALA A 110 0.80 5.52 -2.64
C ALA A 110 0.25 4.10 -2.45
N ASN A 111 0.17 3.35 -3.56
CA ASN A 111 -0.33 1.98 -3.65
C ASN A 111 -1.87 1.79 -3.56
N VAL A 112 -2.67 2.24 -4.56
CA VAL A 112 -3.93 1.51 -4.89
C VAL A 112 -3.62 0.20 -5.63
N ALA A 113 -2.68 -0.58 -5.11
CA ALA A 113 -2.67 -2.02 -5.36
C ALA A 113 -3.56 -2.74 -4.34
N THR A 114 -4.07 -2.03 -3.31
CA THR A 114 -5.00 -2.58 -2.29
C THR A 114 -6.44 -2.70 -2.81
N GLY A 115 -6.61 -3.24 -4.02
CA GLY A 115 -7.94 -3.38 -4.60
C GLY A 115 -8.02 -4.16 -5.92
N LEU A 116 -6.91 -4.41 -6.60
CA LEU A 116 -6.94 -5.35 -7.72
C LEU A 116 -6.94 -6.75 -7.15
N ASP A 117 -8.08 -7.44 -7.24
CA ASP A 117 -8.14 -8.87 -7.01
C ASP A 117 -7.42 -9.58 -8.15
N ILE A 118 -6.12 -9.80 -7.93
CA ILE A 118 -5.25 -10.48 -8.89
C ILE A 118 -5.82 -11.86 -9.24
N SER A 119 -6.50 -12.55 -8.32
CA SER A 119 -7.10 -13.85 -8.57
C SER A 119 -8.30 -13.74 -9.52
N ALA A 120 -9.13 -12.70 -9.34
CA ALA A 120 -10.24 -12.42 -10.26
C ALA A 120 -9.73 -12.08 -11.67
N ILE A 121 -8.64 -11.30 -11.76
CA ILE A 121 -8.01 -10.94 -13.04
C ILE A 121 -7.45 -12.18 -13.73
N ILE A 122 -6.68 -13.01 -13.00
CA ILE A 122 -6.12 -14.26 -13.55
C ILE A 122 -7.25 -15.17 -14.05
N ARG A 123 -8.31 -15.36 -13.24
CA ARG A 123 -9.45 -16.19 -13.65
C ARG A 123 -10.11 -15.65 -14.91
N ALA A 124 -10.38 -14.35 -14.98
CA ALA A 124 -11.01 -13.72 -16.13
C ALA A 124 -10.15 -13.80 -17.40
N VAL A 125 -8.82 -13.70 -17.28
CA VAL A 125 -7.89 -13.92 -18.39
C VAL A 125 -7.93 -15.39 -18.85
N CYS A 126 -7.95 -16.36 -17.93
CA CYS A 126 -8.02 -17.78 -18.26
C CYS A 126 -9.37 -18.23 -18.85
N GLU A 127 -10.45 -17.48 -18.59
CA GLU A 127 -11.79 -17.74 -19.15
C GLU A 127 -11.98 -17.12 -20.55
N LEU A 128 -11.00 -16.34 -21.04
CA LEU A 128 -11.05 -15.83 -22.40
C LEU A 128 -11.00 -16.99 -23.40
N PRO A 129 -11.84 -16.96 -24.45
CA PRO A 129 -11.81 -17.96 -25.50
C PRO A 129 -10.46 -17.94 -26.21
N ASP A 130 -9.82 -19.12 -26.30
CA ASP A 130 -8.56 -19.29 -27.03
C ASP A 130 -8.79 -19.01 -28.51
N ARG A 131 -8.24 -17.88 -28.99
CA ARG A 131 -8.54 -17.36 -30.33
C ARG A 131 -7.30 -17.13 -31.18
N SER A 132 -6.10 -17.22 -30.61
CA SER A 132 -4.87 -16.84 -31.33
C SER A 132 -3.58 -17.16 -30.57
N SER A 133 -3.52 -18.25 -29.80
CA SER A 133 -2.23 -18.74 -29.30
C SER A 133 -1.34 -19.08 -30.51
N PRO A 134 -0.12 -18.50 -30.64
CA PRO A 134 0.78 -18.84 -31.74
C PRO A 134 1.01 -20.35 -31.77
N GLU A 135 1.04 -20.97 -32.96
CA GLU A 135 1.24 -22.43 -33.09
C GLU A 135 2.50 -22.92 -32.37
N ASP A 136 3.53 -22.07 -32.29
CA ASP A 136 4.80 -22.37 -31.65
C ASP A 136 4.82 -22.14 -30.12
N GLN A 137 3.77 -21.52 -29.56
CA GLN A 137 3.69 -21.12 -28.15
C GLN A 137 2.27 -21.32 -27.58
N PRO A 138 1.84 -22.59 -27.39
CA PRO A 138 0.50 -22.92 -26.92
C PRO A 138 0.18 -22.42 -25.51
N ASP A 139 1.20 -22.06 -24.72
CA ASP A 139 1.06 -21.53 -23.36
C ASP A 139 0.84 -20.01 -23.32
N MET A 140 0.87 -19.31 -24.47
CA MET A 140 0.63 -17.87 -24.54
C MET A 140 -0.83 -17.54 -24.86
N VAL A 141 -1.54 -17.00 -23.88
CA VAL A 141 -2.85 -16.36 -24.10
C VAL A 141 -2.62 -14.93 -24.58
N LEU A 142 -3.06 -14.62 -25.80
CA LEU A 142 -3.08 -13.24 -26.28
C LEU A 142 -4.31 -12.54 -25.72
N VAL A 143 -4.07 -11.50 -24.91
CA VAL A 143 -5.12 -10.61 -24.39
C VAL A 143 -5.03 -9.29 -25.14
N THR A 144 -6.11 -8.88 -25.80
CA THR A 144 -6.15 -7.56 -26.44
C THR A 144 -6.22 -6.45 -25.39
N PRO A 145 -5.77 -5.22 -25.71
CA PRO A 145 -5.88 -4.10 -24.80
C PRO A 145 -7.31 -3.85 -24.29
N ASP A 146 -8.32 -4.07 -25.13
CA ASP A 146 -9.73 -3.87 -24.78
C ASP A 146 -10.26 -4.97 -23.84
N GLU A 147 -9.86 -6.22 -24.03
CA GLU A 147 -10.19 -7.32 -23.12
C GLU A 147 -9.53 -7.13 -21.75
N LEU A 148 -8.25 -6.74 -21.73
CA LEU A 148 -7.55 -6.45 -20.48
C LEU A 148 -8.22 -5.30 -19.73
N ARG A 149 -8.62 -4.26 -20.45
CA ARG A 149 -9.36 -3.13 -19.88
C ARG A 149 -10.69 -3.58 -19.26
N LEU A 150 -11.48 -4.36 -19.99
CA LEU A 150 -12.76 -4.87 -19.50
C LEU A 150 -12.60 -5.75 -18.25
N ILE A 151 -11.57 -6.60 -18.22
CA ILE A 151 -11.25 -7.45 -17.08
C ILE A 151 -10.88 -6.60 -15.85
N LEU A 152 -10.06 -5.56 -16.04
CA LEU A 152 -9.67 -4.67 -14.95
C LEU A 152 -10.85 -3.86 -14.41
N GLU A 153 -11.75 -3.40 -15.28
CA GLU A 153 -12.96 -2.67 -14.89
C GLU A 153 -13.94 -3.58 -14.13
N THR A 154 -14.07 -4.85 -14.53
CA THR A 154 -14.95 -5.82 -13.85
C THR A 154 -14.35 -6.48 -12.61
N ALA A 155 -13.03 -6.47 -12.44
CA ALA A 155 -12.36 -6.93 -11.22
C ALA A 155 -12.32 -5.86 -10.11
N GLN A 156 -12.72 -4.61 -10.39
CA GLN A 156 -12.76 -3.51 -9.42
C GLN A 156 -14.04 -3.31 -8.55
N PRO A 157 -15.19 -3.99 -8.73
CA PRO A 157 -16.43 -3.58 -8.07
C PRO A 157 -16.44 -3.87 -6.56
N ALA A 158 -15.67 -4.87 -6.10
CA ALA A 158 -15.62 -5.22 -4.68
C ALA A 158 -15.10 -4.07 -3.79
N ASN A 159 -14.30 -3.15 -4.35
CA ASN A 159 -13.80 -2.02 -3.56
C ASN A 159 -14.72 -0.82 -3.60
N VAL A 160 -15.50 -0.61 -4.66
CA VAL A 160 -16.36 0.58 -4.74
C VAL A 160 -17.44 0.48 -3.66
N THR A 161 -18.13 -0.65 -3.56
CA THR A 161 -19.15 -0.86 -2.52
C THR A 161 -18.54 -0.83 -1.11
N ALA A 162 -17.40 -1.49 -0.89
CA ALA A 162 -16.73 -1.46 0.41
C ALA A 162 -16.24 -0.05 0.79
N LEU A 163 -15.79 0.74 -0.18
CA LEU A 163 -15.40 2.14 0.02
C LEU A 163 -16.61 3.03 0.24
N GLU A 164 -17.70 2.84 -0.48
CA GLU A 164 -18.97 3.55 -0.29
C GLU A 164 -19.53 3.30 1.11
N ASP A 165 -19.53 2.05 1.57
CA ASP A 165 -19.93 1.69 2.93
C ASP A 165 -19.02 2.34 3.97
N ARG A 166 -17.70 2.33 3.75
CA ARG A 166 -16.75 2.98 4.66
C ARG A 166 -16.88 4.50 4.67
N VAL A 167 -17.14 5.12 3.52
CA VAL A 167 -17.41 6.57 3.42
C VAL A 167 -18.67 6.90 4.20
N LYS A 168 -19.74 6.13 4.05
CA LYS A 168 -20.99 6.32 4.79
C LYS A 168 -20.82 6.18 6.29
N GLU A 169 -20.02 5.22 6.75
CA GLU A 169 -19.66 5.07 8.17
C GLU A 169 -18.90 6.29 8.68
N LEU A 170 -17.91 6.79 7.92
CA LEU A 170 -17.12 7.96 8.28
C LEU A 170 -17.94 9.25 8.28
N GLU A 171 -18.87 9.43 7.34
CA GLU A 171 -19.81 10.55 7.31
C GLU A 171 -20.73 10.53 8.54
N GLY A 172 -21.22 9.35 8.94
CA GLY A 172 -21.99 9.18 10.17
C GLY A 172 -21.19 9.54 11.42
N ALA A 173 -19.93 9.09 11.51
CA ALA A 173 -19.03 9.42 12.61
C ALA A 173 -18.72 10.92 12.68
N LEU A 174 -18.50 11.57 11.53
CA LEU A 174 -18.29 13.03 11.45
C LEU A 174 -19.51 13.81 11.93
N SER A 175 -20.70 13.45 11.44
CA SER A 175 -21.95 14.09 11.86
C SER A 175 -22.18 13.97 13.38
N TYR A 176 -21.91 12.81 13.96
CA TYR A 176 -21.98 12.62 15.41
C TYR A 176 -21.01 13.52 16.17
N LEU A 177 -19.77 13.64 15.69
CA LEU A 177 -18.76 14.50 16.32
C LEU A 177 -19.10 15.99 16.22
N GLU A 178 -19.69 16.43 15.10
CA GLU A 178 -20.19 17.79 14.93
C GLU A 178 -21.33 18.10 15.92
N ASP A 179 -22.29 17.20 16.06
CA ASP A 179 -23.39 17.33 17.04
C ASP A 179 -22.88 17.38 18.48
N GLU A 180 -21.94 16.49 18.84
CA GLU A 180 -21.32 16.47 20.16
C GLU A 180 -20.53 17.76 20.43
N ALA A 181 -19.84 18.31 19.42
CA ALA A 181 -19.14 19.59 19.51
C ALA A 181 -20.10 20.76 19.75
N LEU A 182 -21.23 20.79 19.04
CA LEU A 182 -22.26 21.82 19.20
C LEU A 182 -22.90 21.76 20.59
N ARG A 183 -23.28 20.58 21.08
CA ARG A 183 -23.79 20.39 22.45
C ARG A 183 -22.79 20.86 23.49
N PHE A 184 -21.51 20.61 23.25
CA PHE A 184 -20.45 21.04 24.14
C PHE A 184 -20.28 22.56 24.14
N ALA A 185 -20.38 23.21 22.97
CA ALA A 185 -20.36 24.67 22.85
C ALA A 185 -21.54 25.33 23.57
N ASP A 186 -22.74 24.75 23.48
CA ASP A 186 -23.94 25.25 24.16
C ASP A 186 -23.88 25.09 25.68
N MET A 187 -23.27 24.02 26.16
CA MET A 187 -23.17 23.70 27.60
C MET A 187 -22.12 24.55 28.33
N TYR A 188 -21.15 25.12 27.61
CA TYR A 188 -20.08 25.93 28.17
C TYR A 188 -19.96 27.29 27.46
N PRO A 189 -20.94 28.20 27.64
CA PRO A 189 -20.87 29.54 27.09
C PRO A 189 -19.73 30.32 27.77
N GLN A 190 -18.58 30.40 27.08
CA GLN A 190 -17.45 31.31 27.34
C GLN A 190 -17.03 31.51 28.81
N SER A 191 -17.06 30.48 29.66
CA SER A 191 -16.43 30.58 30.98
C SER A 191 -14.93 30.31 30.88
N SER A 192 -14.15 31.01 31.71
CA SER A 192 -12.70 31.23 31.59
C SER A 192 -11.80 29.99 31.76
N ASP A 193 -12.36 28.78 31.79
CA ASP A 193 -11.62 27.54 32.06
C ASP A 193 -11.67 26.52 30.90
N MET A 194 -11.57 27.04 29.66
CA MET A 194 -11.66 26.27 28.40
C MET A 194 -10.65 25.12 28.24
N ARG A 195 -9.56 25.09 29.03
CA ARG A 195 -8.49 24.08 28.90
C ARG A 195 -8.92 22.68 29.34
N ASN A 196 -9.76 22.57 30.37
CA ASN A 196 -10.26 21.26 30.83
C ASN A 196 -11.33 20.70 29.88
N SER A 197 -12.13 21.59 29.30
CA SER A 197 -13.27 21.26 28.43
C SER A 197 -12.80 20.62 27.11
N PHE A 198 -11.76 21.18 26.49
CA PHE A 198 -11.16 20.65 25.27
C PHE A 198 -10.49 19.28 25.47
N GLY A 199 -9.90 19.03 26.64
CA GLY A 199 -9.26 17.75 26.95
C GLY A 199 -10.27 16.59 26.97
N VAL A 200 -11.45 16.82 27.55
CA VAL A 200 -12.53 15.82 27.61
C VAL A 200 -13.08 15.54 26.21
N PHE A 201 -13.33 16.59 25.41
CA PHE A 201 -13.81 16.45 24.04
C PHE A 201 -12.80 15.71 23.14
N ALA A 202 -11.51 16.08 23.18
CA ALA A 202 -10.46 15.42 22.42
C ALA A 202 -10.27 13.94 22.82
N SER A 203 -10.51 13.61 24.09
CA SER A 203 -10.43 12.22 24.58
C SER A 203 -11.58 11.37 24.05
N LYS A 204 -12.80 11.92 23.96
CA LYS A 204 -13.95 11.26 23.33
C LYS A 204 -13.74 11.02 21.83
N ILE A 205 -13.25 12.02 21.09
CA ILE A 205 -12.91 11.85 19.67
C ILE A 205 -11.88 10.73 19.48
N LYS A 206 -10.82 10.71 20.30
CA LYS A 206 -9.78 9.67 20.22
C LYS A 206 -10.33 8.28 20.49
N ALA A 207 -11.19 8.12 21.49
CA ALA A 207 -11.82 6.83 21.79
C ALA A 207 -12.71 6.34 20.64
N HIS A 208 -13.48 7.24 20.02
CA HIS A 208 -14.35 6.88 18.90
C HIS A 208 -13.57 6.55 17.63
N ALA A 209 -12.54 7.34 17.31
CA ALA A 209 -11.63 7.06 16.19
C ALA A 209 -10.87 5.73 16.37
N ALA A 210 -10.57 5.33 17.62
CA ALA A 210 -9.98 4.02 17.92
C ALA A 210 -10.98 2.88 17.64
N ALA A 211 -12.24 3.01 18.06
CA ALA A 211 -13.29 2.02 17.79
C ALA A 211 -13.52 1.79 16.28
N ILE A 212 -13.49 2.85 15.48
CA ILE A 212 -13.60 2.78 14.01
C ILE A 212 -12.38 2.10 13.38
N ARG A 213 -11.19 2.24 13.98
CA ARG A 213 -9.94 1.63 13.50
C ARG A 213 -9.88 0.13 13.79
N GLU A 214 -10.53 -0.34 14.85
CA GLU A 214 -10.55 -1.75 15.26
C GLU A 214 -11.65 -2.58 14.56
N GLY A 215 -12.38 -1.99 13.61
CA GLY A 215 -13.32 -2.73 12.76
C GLY A 215 -14.75 -2.83 13.29
N GLY A 216 -15.14 -1.99 14.25
CA GLY A 216 -16.55 -1.68 14.52
C GLY A 216 -17.49 -2.88 14.66
N GLU A 217 -17.09 -3.98 15.31
CA GLU A 217 -17.98 -5.10 15.62
C GLU A 217 -18.79 -4.85 16.90
N HIS A 218 -19.49 -3.73 17.05
CA HIS A 218 -20.48 -3.59 18.12
C HIS A 218 -21.70 -2.80 17.61
N GLY A 219 -22.80 -3.52 17.41
CA GLY A 219 -24.12 -2.96 17.10
C GLY A 219 -24.82 -2.33 18.30
#